data_AF-S7MK04-F1
#
_entry.id   AF-S7MK04-F1
#
_cell.length_a   1.000
_cell.length_b   1.000
_cell.length_c   1.000
_cell.angle_alpha   90.00
_cell.angle_beta   90.00
_cell.angle_gamma   90.00
#
_symmetry.space_group_name_H-M   'P 1'
#
loop_
_entity.id
_entity.type
_entity.pdbx_description
1 polymer ?
#
loop_
_entity_poly.entity_id
_entity_poly.type
_entity_poly.pdbx_seq_one_letter_code
_entity_poly.pdbx_strand_id
1 'polypeptide(L)'
;MNYYTLIASLTLHSRRSLRGPEYSGRETVNLDGTLTIRKVTVRDLGMYIVVAVLQNFQKEIGFGRLNVYRPVSVPTLLASNTTVTENEDTVVMTCYKDESSTN
;
A
#
# COMPACT_ATOMS: atom_id res chain seq x y z
N MET A 1 26.05 -0.10 0.15
CA MET A 1 24.61 -0.41 0.03
C MET A 1 24.21 -1.01 1.36
N ASN A 2 23.33 -0.34 2.09
CA ASN A 2 22.94 -0.78 3.43
C ASN A 2 21.95 -1.93 3.28
N TYR A 3 22.39 -3.18 3.44
CA TYR A 3 21.60 -4.38 3.12
C TYR A 3 20.45 -4.64 4.10
N TYR A 4 20.36 -3.87 5.19
CA TYR A 4 19.34 -4.07 6.23
C TYR A 4 17.93 -3.86 5.72
N THR A 5 17.71 -3.08 4.67
CA THR A 5 16.36 -2.82 4.12
C THR A 5 16.02 -3.64 2.88
N LEU A 6 16.85 -4.64 2.54
CA LEU A 6 16.65 -5.45 1.34
C LEU A 6 15.50 -6.45 1.56
N ILE A 7 14.51 -6.40 0.67
CA ILE A 7 13.40 -7.38 0.66
C ILE A 7 13.82 -8.66 -0.06
N ALA A 8 14.34 -8.51 -1.29
CA ALA A 8 14.74 -9.63 -2.13
C ALA A 8 15.68 -9.16 -3.24
N SER A 9 16.41 -10.11 -3.82
CA SER A 9 17.23 -9.90 -5.00
C SER A 9 16.98 -11.00 -6.04
N LEU A 10 17.23 -10.68 -7.30
CA LEU A 10 17.07 -11.59 -8.43
C LEU A 10 18.35 -11.58 -9.25
N THR A 11 18.91 -12.77 -9.49
CA THR A 11 19.97 -12.97 -10.47
C THR A 11 19.37 -13.58 -11.72
N LEU A 12 19.25 -12.77 -12.78
CA LEU A 12 18.62 -13.20 -14.04
C LEU A 12 19.37 -14.35 -14.72
N HIS A 13 20.70 -14.32 -14.68
CA HIS A 13 21.54 -15.35 -15.32
C HIS A 13 21.27 -16.76 -14.76
N SER A 14 21.23 -16.89 -13.43
CA SER A 14 20.95 -18.16 -12.75
C SER A 14 19.47 -18.37 -12.44
N ARG A 15 18.60 -17.43 -12.84
CA ARG A 15 17.15 -17.42 -12.56
C ARG A 15 16.83 -17.67 -11.08
N ARG A 16 17.65 -17.13 -10.20
CA ARG A 16 17.57 -17.38 -8.75
C ARG A 16 17.17 -16.12 -8.02
N SER A 17 16.16 -16.24 -7.16
CA SER A 17 15.81 -15.20 -6.19
C SER A 17 16.37 -15.52 -4.82
N LEU A 18 16.79 -14.49 -4.09
CA LEU A 18 17.22 -14.56 -2.71
C LEU A 18 16.37 -13.61 -1.88
N ARG A 19 16.06 -14.03 -0.65
CA ARG A 19 15.33 -13.24 0.33
C ARG A 19 16.32 -12.38 1.10
N GLY A 20 15.98 -11.11 1.30
CA GLY A 20 16.76 -10.20 2.12
C GLY A 20 16.25 -10.14 3.57
N PRO A 21 16.86 -9.33 4.43
CA PRO A 21 16.50 -9.21 5.84
C PRO A 21 15.06 -8.72 6.08
N GLU A 22 14.51 -7.88 5.20
CA GLU A 22 13.13 -7.36 5.32
C GLU A 22 12.08 -8.28 4.70
N TYR A 23 12.47 -9.49 4.29
CA TYR A 23 11.50 -10.45 3.76
C TYR A 23 10.51 -10.86 4.85
N SER A 24 9.24 -10.48 4.69
CA SER A 24 8.18 -10.76 5.65
C SER A 24 7.39 -12.05 5.35
N GLY A 25 7.73 -12.76 4.27
CA GLY A 25 6.98 -13.94 3.80
C GLY A 25 5.86 -13.60 2.82
N ARG A 26 5.62 -12.31 2.57
CA ARG A 26 4.54 -11.82 1.70
C ARG A 26 5.01 -11.41 0.33
N GLU A 27 6.32 -11.23 0.18
CA GLU A 27 6.96 -10.73 -1.02
C GLU A 27 7.33 -11.87 -1.97
N THR A 28 7.29 -11.60 -3.27
CA THR A 28 7.72 -12.53 -4.30
C THR A 28 8.34 -11.73 -5.43
N VAL A 29 9.61 -11.99 -5.74
CA VAL A 29 10.26 -11.44 -6.92
C VAL A 29 10.15 -12.45 -8.06
N ASN A 30 9.54 -12.01 -9.15
CA ASN A 30 9.36 -12.80 -10.35
C ASN A 30 10.56 -12.64 -11.28
N LEU A 31 10.76 -13.59 -12.21
CA LEU A 31 11.91 -13.59 -13.13
C LEU A 31 11.91 -12.41 -14.12
N ASP A 32 10.77 -11.75 -14.30
CA ASP A 32 10.64 -10.51 -15.09
C ASP A 32 11.10 -9.26 -14.31
N GLY A 33 11.53 -9.41 -13.06
CA GLY A 33 11.98 -8.32 -12.20
C GLY A 33 10.87 -7.65 -11.39
N THR A 34 9.61 -8.09 -11.53
CA THR A 34 8.50 -7.54 -10.75
C THR A 34 8.54 -8.04 -9.30
N LEU A 35 8.18 -7.14 -8.37
CA LEU A 35 7.98 -7.46 -6.96
C LEU A 35 6.48 -7.48 -6.66
N THR A 36 5.97 -8.63 -6.23
CA THR A 36 4.60 -8.77 -5.74
C THR A 36 4.60 -8.82 -4.21
N ILE A 37 3.82 -7.97 -3.56
CA ILE A 37 3.59 -8.00 -2.10
C ILE A 37 2.15 -8.41 -1.86
N ARG A 38 1.93 -9.56 -1.20
CA ARG A 38 0.59 -10.09 -0.90
C ARG A 38 0.11 -9.60 0.46
N LYS A 39 -1.20 -9.44 0.64
CA LYS A 39 -1.81 -9.00 1.91
C LYS A 39 -1.14 -7.71 2.43
N VAL A 40 -1.17 -6.69 1.59
CA VAL A 40 -0.59 -5.37 1.88
C VAL A 40 -1.34 -4.72 3.04
N THR A 41 -0.62 -4.05 3.92
CA THR A 41 -1.11 -3.32 5.08
C THR A 41 -0.60 -1.87 5.04
N VAL A 42 -1.16 -0.99 5.86
CA VAL A 42 -0.69 0.41 5.95
C VAL A 42 0.79 0.50 6.36
N ARG A 43 1.35 -0.53 7.01
CA ARG A 43 2.78 -0.58 7.35
C ARG A 43 3.69 -0.70 6.13
N ASP A 44 3.15 -1.15 5.00
CA ASP A 44 3.87 -1.25 3.73
C ASP A 44 3.86 0.08 2.96
N LEU A 45 3.16 1.10 3.44
CA LEU A 45 3.16 2.42 2.82
C LEU A 45 4.59 2.99 2.87
N GLY A 46 5.12 3.37 1.70
CA GLY A 46 6.47 3.90 1.66
C GLY A 46 7.07 4.00 0.27
N MET A 47 8.35 4.38 0.23
CA MET A 47 9.16 4.41 -0.98
C MET A 47 9.86 3.06 -1.14
N TYR A 48 9.68 2.46 -2.31
CA TYR A 48 10.40 1.26 -2.72
C TYR A 48 11.43 1.63 -3.77
N ILE A 49 12.63 1.04 -3.66
CA ILE A 49 13.76 1.30 -4.55
C ILE A 49 14.15 -0.02 -5.19
N VAL A 50 14.32 -0.02 -6.50
CA VAL A 50 14.87 -1.12 -7.29
C VAL A 50 16.24 -0.69 -7.78
N VAL A 51 17.24 -1.53 -7.54
CA VAL A 51 18.60 -1.34 -8.05
C VAL A 51 18.92 -2.47 -9.02
N ALA A 52 19.04 -2.14 -10.30
CA ALA A 52 19.49 -3.07 -11.32
C ALA A 52 20.99 -2.91 -11.54
N VAL A 53 21.74 -4.01 -11.44
CA VAL A 53 23.19 -4.03 -11.74
C VAL A 53 23.36 -4.67 -13.10
N LEU A 54 23.84 -3.90 -14.07
CA LEU A 54 24.07 -4.33 -15.45
C LEU A 54 25.39 -5.10 -15.57
N GLN A 55 25.59 -5.76 -16.71
CA GLN A 55 26.80 -6.58 -16.97
C GLN A 55 28.10 -5.77 -16.92
N ASN A 56 28.06 -4.49 -17.28
CA ASN A 56 29.17 -3.56 -17.20
C ASN A 56 29.34 -2.93 -15.80
N PHE A 57 28.71 -3.52 -14.77
CA PHE A 57 28.69 -3.05 -13.39
C PHE A 57 28.03 -1.69 -13.16
N GLN A 58 27.39 -1.10 -14.18
CA GLN A 58 26.58 0.10 -14.00
C GLN A 58 25.32 -0.21 -13.19
N LYS A 59 24.85 0.78 -12.44
CA LYS A 59 23.68 0.68 -11.58
C LYS A 59 22.61 1.61 -12.09
N GLU A 60 21.47 1.03 -12.42
CA GLU A 60 20.24 1.77 -12.70
C GLU A 60 19.35 1.73 -11.46
N ILE A 61 18.79 2.88 -11.10
CA ILE A 61 17.97 3.03 -9.89
C ILE A 61 16.58 3.50 -10.29
N GLY A 62 15.59 2.66 -10.00
CA GLY A 62 14.17 3.03 -10.09
C GLY A 62 13.60 3.18 -8.68
N PHE A 63 12.60 4.04 -8.51
CA PHE A 63 11.85 4.14 -7.27
C PHE A 63 10.36 4.35 -7.54
N GLY A 64 9.54 3.90 -6.59
CA GLY A 64 8.10 4.07 -6.64
C GLY A 64 7.52 4.22 -5.25
N ARG A 65 6.47 5.03 -5.12
CA ARG A 65 5.74 5.18 -3.86
C ARG A 65 4.56 4.21 -3.83
N LEU A 66 4.52 3.34 -2.84
CA LEU A 66 3.35 2.52 -2.55
C LEU A 66 2.44 3.28 -1.59
N ASN A 67 1.24 3.63 -2.05
CA ASN A 67 0.18 4.16 -1.19
C ASN A 67 -0.78 3.03 -0.85
N VAL A 68 -1.09 2.88 0.44
CA VAL A 68 -2.00 1.85 0.94
C VAL A 68 -3.10 2.53 1.74
N TYR A 69 -4.34 2.25 1.38
CA TYR A 69 -5.52 2.81 2.02
C TYR A 69 -6.27 1.71 2.74
N ARG A 70 -6.79 2.03 3.94
CA ARG A 70 -7.75 1.16 4.61
C ARG A 70 -9.12 1.30 3.94
N PRO A 71 -9.86 0.19 3.76
CA PRO A 71 -11.25 0.27 3.39
C PRO A 71 -12.02 1.14 4.38
N VAL A 72 -12.93 1.93 3.84
CA VAL A 72 -13.82 2.78 4.63
C VAL A 72 -15.15 2.07 4.78
N SER A 73 -15.68 2.01 6.00
CA SER A 73 -17.05 1.57 6.27
C SER A 73 -18.07 2.46 5.54
N VAL A 74 -19.21 1.88 5.18
CA VAL A 74 -20.32 2.61 4.57
C VAL A 74 -20.85 3.62 5.61
N PRO A 75 -20.92 4.92 5.31
CA PRO A 75 -21.44 5.89 6.25
C PRO A 75 -22.96 5.73 6.40
N THR A 76 -23.46 6.04 7.59
CA THR A 76 -24.89 6.19 7.86
C THR A 76 -25.24 7.66 7.84
N LEU A 77 -26.27 8.02 7.10
CA LEU A 77 -26.77 9.39 7.01
C LEU A 77 -27.98 9.56 7.93
N LEU A 78 -27.91 10.53 8.83
CA LEU A 78 -28.97 10.85 9.79
C LEU A 78 -29.48 12.27 9.55
N ALA A 79 -30.79 12.47 9.61
CA ALA A 79 -31.40 13.80 9.57
C ALA A 79 -31.80 14.22 10.98
N SER A 80 -31.65 15.51 11.32
CA SER A 80 -32.13 16.05 12.59
C SER A 80 -33.65 15.95 12.74
N ASN A 81 -34.38 16.06 11.63
CA ASN A 81 -35.83 15.88 11.54
C ASN A 81 -36.20 15.43 10.12
N THR A 82 -37.14 14.50 9.98
CA THR A 82 -37.64 13.99 8.69
C THR A 82 -39.02 14.54 8.31
N THR A 83 -39.68 15.24 9.22
CA THR A 83 -40.97 15.91 8.99
C THR A 83 -40.78 17.40 9.20
N VAL A 84 -40.76 18.16 8.10
CA VAL A 84 -40.44 19.59 8.09
C VAL A 84 -41.39 20.38 7.20
N THR A 85 -41.59 21.65 7.55
CA THR A 85 -42.39 22.61 6.80
C THR A 85 -41.49 23.46 5.91
N GLU A 86 -41.90 23.63 4.64
CA GLU A 86 -41.19 24.44 3.66
C GLU A 86 -41.05 25.89 4.15
N ASN A 87 -39.86 26.48 3.97
CA ASN A 87 -39.51 27.86 4.34
C ASN A 87 -39.63 28.21 5.83
N GLU A 88 -39.86 27.24 6.71
CA GLU A 88 -39.91 27.45 8.16
C GLU A 88 -38.82 26.68 8.90
N ASP A 89 -38.60 25.42 8.52
CA ASP A 89 -37.70 24.52 9.23
C ASP A 89 -36.33 24.37 8.55
N THR A 90 -35.30 24.08 9.35
CA THR A 90 -33.96 23.72 8.88
C THR A 90 -33.64 22.27 9.26
N VAL A 91 -33.11 21.51 8.31
CA VAL A 91 -32.63 20.14 8.54
C VAL A 91 -31.11 20.11 8.54
N VAL A 92 -30.51 19.52 9.58
CA VAL A 92 -29.09 19.20 9.62
C VAL A 92 -28.91 17.73 9.27
N MET A 93 -28.20 17.46 8.18
CA MET A 93 -27.80 16.12 7.80
C MET A 93 -26.44 15.79 8.43
N THR A 94 -26.41 14.75 9.27
CA THR A 94 -25.19 14.28 9.92
C THR A 94 -24.73 12.99 9.25
N CYS A 95 -23.52 13.03 8.69
CA CYS A 95 -22.84 11.84 8.18
C CYS A 95 -22.08 11.18 9.34
N TYR A 96 -22.55 10.03 9.77
CA TYR A 96 -21.87 9.20 10.76
C TYR A 96 -21.15 8.06 10.07
N LYS A 97 -19.95 7.74 10.52
CA LYS A 97 -19.21 6.58 10.03
C LYS A 97 -18.42 5.99 11.18
N ASP A 98 -18.59 4.69 11.41
CA ASP A 98 -17.72 4.00 12.36
C ASP A 98 -16.28 4.12 11.90
N GLU A 99 -15.40 4.59 12.78
CA GLU A 99 -13.97 4.44 12.58
C GLU A 99 -13.62 2.96 12.67
N SER A 100 -13.85 2.20 11.59
CA SER A 100 -13.27 0.88 11.41
C SER A 100 -11.76 1.03 11.17
N SER A 101 -11.06 1.50 12.20
CA SER A 101 -9.63 1.29 12.39
C SER A 101 -9.46 0.05 13.25
N THR A 102 -10.01 -1.09 12.80
CA THR A 102 -9.73 -2.37 13.45
C THR A 102 -8.31 -2.80 13.13
N ASN A 103 -7.42 -2.56 14.12
CA ASN A 103 -6.13 -3.19 14.44
C ASN A 103 -5.29 -3.76 13.29
#